data_AF-A0A1B7W4H1-F1
#
_entry.id   AF-A0A1B7W4H1-F1
#
_cell.length_a   1.000
_cell.length_b   1.000
_cell.length_c   1.000
_cell.angle_alpha   90.00
_cell.angle_beta   90.00
_cell.angle_gamma   90.00
#
_symmetry.space_group_name_H-M   'P 1'
#
loop_
_entity.id
_entity.type
_entity.pdbx_description
1 polymer ?
#
loop_
_entity_poly.entity_id
_entity_poly.type
_entity_poly.pdbx_seq_one_letter_code
_entity_poly.pdbx_strand_id
1 'polypeptide(L)' 'MEDERLKEFNSHFRKKWLAANTTLGIGLLRDQKILDARRYFWQALSEQKFNLRTLAALIISFIPPNLTNKILNV' A
#
# COMPACT_ATOMS: atom_id res chain seq x y z
N MET A 1 -3.04 -2.30 -18.05
CA MET A 1 -2.20 -1.73 -19.12
C MET A 1 -2.40 -2.61 -20.34
N GLU A 2 -3.34 -2.21 -21.17
CA GLU A 2 -3.76 -2.94 -22.38
C GLU A 2 -3.24 -2.25 -23.65
N ASP A 3 -2.61 -1.09 -23.51
CA ASP A 3 -1.95 -0.38 -24.61
C ASP A 3 -0.73 -1.18 -25.08
N GLU A 4 -0.77 -1.66 -26.31
CA GLU A 4 0.30 -2.45 -26.92
C GLU A 4 1.61 -1.68 -27.02
N ARG A 5 1.55 -0.35 -27.18
CA ARG A 5 2.74 0.52 -27.27
C ARG A 5 3.48 0.62 -25.95
N LEU A 6 2.80 0.36 -24.84
CA LEU A 6 3.34 0.43 -23.49
C LEU A 6 3.67 -0.95 -22.91
N LYS A 7 3.46 -2.02 -23.68
CA LYS A 7 3.63 -3.40 -23.23
C LYS A 7 5.02 -3.68 -22.68
N GLU A 8 6.06 -3.10 -23.29
CA GLU A 8 7.44 -3.24 -22.82
C GLU A 8 7.68 -2.58 -21.45
N PHE A 9 6.93 -1.52 -21.13
CA PHE A 9 7.04 -0.79 -19.87
C PHE A 9 6.08 -1.30 -18.78
N ASN A 10 5.28 -2.33 -19.07
CA ASN A 10 4.29 -2.87 -18.13
C ASN A 10 4.89 -3.17 -16.76
N SER A 11 6.08 -3.77 -16.71
CA SER A 11 6.77 -4.07 -15.46
C SER A 11 7.10 -2.81 -14.66
N HIS A 12 7.58 -1.75 -15.32
CA HIS A 12 7.93 -0.47 -14.71
C HIS A 12 6.71 0.24 -14.12
N PHE A 13 5.67 0.40 -14.94
CA PHE A 13 4.43 1.05 -14.50
C PHE A 13 3.70 0.24 -13.43
N ARG A 14 3.74 -1.09 -13.50
CA ARG A 14 3.17 -1.95 -12.46
C ARG A 14 3.88 -1.73 -11.12
N LYS A 15 5.21 -1.68 -11.11
CA LYS A 15 5.98 -1.33 -9.90
C LYS A 15 5.58 0.04 -9.34
N LYS A 16 5.46 1.06 -10.20
CA LYS A 16 5.03 2.41 -9.78
C LYS A 16 3.61 2.42 -9.21
N TRP A 17 2.70 1.69 -9.84
CA TRP A 17 1.31 1.58 -9.40
C TRP A 17 1.18 0.89 -8.04
N LEU A 18 1.96 -0.18 -7.79
CA LEU A 18 2.01 -0.83 -6.48
C LEU A 18 2.58 0.09 -5.38
N ALA A 19 3.60 0.88 -5.71
CA ALA A 19 4.14 1.89 -4.82
C ALA A 19 3.13 3.01 -4.50
N ALA A 20 2.34 3.42 -5.50
CA ALA A 20 1.28 4.39 -5.34
C ALA A 20 0.15 3.86 -4.42
N ASN A 21 -0.28 2.61 -4.62
CA ASN A 21 -1.26 1.95 -3.74
C ASN A 21 -0.78 1.90 -2.28
N THR A 22 0.49 1.56 -2.05
CA THR A 22 1.07 1.57 -0.69
C THR A 22 1.05 2.97 -0.07
N THR A 23 1.39 3.99 -0.86
CA THR A 23 1.41 5.40 -0.40
C THR A 23 0.00 5.89 -0.05
N LEU A 24 -0.98 5.59 -0.90
CA LEU A 24 -2.38 5.91 -0.67
C LEU A 24 -2.92 5.20 0.57
N GLY A 25 -2.63 3.91 0.74
CA GLY A 25 -3.01 3.14 1.93
C GLY A 25 -2.47 3.76 3.21
N ILE A 26 -1.22 4.24 3.22
CA ILE A 26 -0.64 4.95 4.37
C ILE A 26 -1.37 6.27 4.63
N GLY A 27 -1.70 7.04 3.58
CA GLY A 27 -2.48 8.28 3.71
C GLY A 27 -3.85 8.03 4.34
N LEU A 28 -4.58 7.01 3.83
CA LEU A 28 -5.88 6.60 4.36
C LEU A 28 -5.79 6.11 5.81
N LEU A 29 -4.72 5.39 6.16
CA LEU A 29 -4.49 4.95 7.54
C LEU A 29 -4.30 6.14 8.49
N ARG A 30 -3.56 7.18 8.07
CA ARG A 30 -3.38 8.42 8.83
C ARG A 30 -4.68 9.21 8.98
N ASP A 31 -5.56 9.14 7.98
CA ASP A 31 -6.90 9.73 7.99
C ASP A 31 -7.95 8.84 8.70
N GLN A 32 -7.51 7.79 9.42
CA GLN A 32 -8.36 6.83 10.16
C GLN A 32 -9.33 6.03 9.28
N LYS A 33 -9.18 6.06 7.95
CA LYS A 33 -9.96 5.26 6.97
C LYS A 33 -9.37 3.85 6.81
N ILE A 34 -9.36 3.11 7.92
CA ILE A 34 -8.65 1.82 8.04
C ILE A 34 -9.14 0.77 7.04
N LEU A 35 -10.46 0.67 6.83
CA LEU A 35 -11.05 -0.32 5.92
C LEU A 35 -10.63 -0.09 4.47
N ASP A 36 -10.62 1.17 4.03
CA ASP A 36 -10.16 1.55 2.69
C ASP A 36 -8.66 1.32 2.53
N ALA A 37 -7.86 1.69 3.53
CA ALA A 37 -6.41 1.47 3.54
C ALA A 37 -6.03 0.00 3.33
N ARG A 38 -6.74 -0.93 4.00
CA ARG A 38 -6.49 -2.37 3.90
C ARG A 38 -6.65 -2.91 2.48
N ARG A 39 -7.63 -2.42 1.71
CA ARG A 39 -7.83 -2.84 0.31
C ARG A 39 -6.59 -2.54 -0.54
N TYR A 40 -6.04 -1.34 -0.41
CA TYR A 40 -4.85 -0.93 -1.17
C TYR A 40 -3.59 -1.69 -0.75
N PHE A 41 -3.44 -2.00 0.53
CA PHE A 41 -2.33 -2.85 0.99
C PHE A 41 -2.44 -4.28 0.46
N TRP A 42 -3.62 -4.89 0.48
CA TRP A 42 -3.85 -6.22 -0.08
C TRP A 42 -3.53 -6.28 -1.58
N GLN A 43 -3.96 -5.27 -2.34
CA GLN A 43 -3.69 -5.16 -3.77
C GLN A 43 -2.19 -4.97 -4.07
N ALA A 44 -1.47 -4.22 -3.24
CA ALA A 44 -0.03 -4.07 -3.38
C ALA A 44 0.74 -5.36 -3.01
N LEU A 45 0.27 -6.13 -2.02
CA LEU A 45 0.88 -7.39 -1.58
C LEU A 45 0.65 -8.56 -2.53
N SER A 46 -0.55 -8.68 -3.12
CA SER A 46 -0.89 -9.77 -4.03
C SER A 46 -0.11 -9.72 -5.35
N GLU A 47 0.33 -8.53 -5.74
CA GLU A 47 0.94 -8.28 -7.05
C GLU A 47 2.46 -8.03 -7.02
N GLN A 48 3.04 -7.73 -5.86
CA GLN A 48 4.48 -7.51 -5.72
C GLN A 48 5.18 -8.76 -5.15
N LYS A 49 6.29 -9.19 -5.77
CA LYS A 49 7.25 -10.11 -5.11
C LYS A 49 7.78 -9.41 -3.85
N PHE A 50 7.21 -9.78 -2.70
CA PHE A 50 7.60 -9.42 -1.33
C PHE A 50 8.05 -7.95 -1.12
N ASN A 51 7.11 -7.05 -0.76
CA ASN A 51 7.42 -5.68 -0.37
C ASN A 51 7.32 -5.50 1.15
N LEU A 52 8.46 -5.46 1.83
CA LEU A 52 8.56 -5.34 3.29
C LEU A 52 7.84 -4.10 3.82
N ARG A 53 7.86 -2.98 3.06
CA ARG A 53 7.19 -1.74 3.44
C ARG A 53 5.67 -1.89 3.45
N THR A 54 5.11 -2.56 2.44
CA THR A 54 3.67 -2.81 2.33
C THR A 54 3.20 -3.81 3.39
N LEU A 55 4.01 -4.83 3.68
CA LEU A 55 3.75 -5.78 4.76
C LEU A 55 3.71 -5.10 6.13
N ALA A 56 4.70 -4.25 6.43
CA ALA A 56 4.73 -3.48 7.67
C ALA A 56 3.51 -2.56 7.80
N ALA A 57 3.12 -1.86 6.74
CA ALA A 57 1.94 -0.99 6.74
C ALA A 57 0.63 -1.76 6.95
N LEU A 58 0.50 -2.95 6.34
CA LEU A 58 -0.66 -3.81 6.56
C LEU A 58 -0.73 -4.27 8.02
N ILE A 59 0.38 -4.73 8.60
CA ILE A 59 0.44 -5.15 10.01
C ILE A 59 0.01 -4.00 10.94
N ILE A 60 0.52 -2.78 10.70
CA ILE A 60 0.15 -1.59 11.49
C ILE A 60 -1.35 -1.26 11.36
N SER A 61 -1.97 -1.53 10.20
CA SER A 61 -3.42 -1.30 10.02
C SER A 61 -4.34 -2.20 10.86
N PHE A 62 -3.79 -3.26 11.47
CA PHE A 62 -4.51 -4.12 12.42
C PHE A 62 -4.25 -3.77 13.88
N ILE A 63 -3.33 -2.83 14.16
CA ILE A 63 -3.03 -2.35 15.50
C ILE A 63 -4.02 -1.23 15.86
N PRO A 64 -4.61 -1.23 17.08
CA PRO A 64 -5.52 -0.18 17.53
C PRO A 64 -4.86 1.22 17.46
N PRO A 65 -5.60 2.27 17.08
CA PRO A 65 -5.06 3.62 16.88
C PRO A 65 -4.25 4.17 18.07
N ASN A 66 -4.67 3.83 19.31
CA ASN A 66 -4.00 4.24 20.54
C ASN A 66 -2.55 3.72 20.67
N LEU A 67 -2.26 2.56 20.07
CA LEU A 67 -0.92 1.98 19.99
C LEU A 67 -0.18 2.50 18.76
N THR A 68 -0.88 2.67 17.64
CA THR A 68 -0.30 3.18 16.39
C THR A 68 0.21 4.62 16.51
N ASN A 69 -0.51 5.52 17.17
CA ASN A 69 -0.07 6.90 17.41
C ASN A 69 1.20 6.96 18.28
N LYS A 70 1.30 6.06 19.26
CA LYS A 70 2.50 5.92 20.11
C LYS A 70 3.73 5.43 19.34
N ILE A 71 3.53 4.61 18.30
CA ILE A 71 4.60 4.07 17.45
C ILE A 71 4.99 5.08 16.36
N LEU A 72 4.01 5.80 15.80
CA LEU A 72 4.22 6.78 14.73
C LEU A 72 4.61 8.17 15.24
N ASN A 73 4.60 8.40 16.56
CA ASN A 73 4.93 9.66 17.22
C ASN A 73 4.10 10.84 16.67
N VAL A 74 2.79 10.59 16.49
CA VAL A 74 1.77 11.56 16.05
C VAL A 74 0.75 11.74 17.16
#